data_AF-A0A9J6G2F7-F1
#
_entry.id   AF-A0A9J6G2F7-F1
#
_cell.length_a   1.000
_cell.length_b   1.000
_cell.length_c   1.000
_cell.angle_alpha   90.00
_cell.angle_beta   90.00
_cell.angle_gamma   90.00
#
_symmetry.space_group_name_H-M   'P 1'
#
loop_
_entity.id
_entity.type
_entity.pdbx_description
1 polymer ?
#
loop_
_entity_poly.entity_id
_entity_poly.type
_entity_poly.pdbx_seq_one_letter_code
_entity_poly.pdbx_strand_id
1 'polypeptide(L)'
;MFFTRWNFPIFLVDNETSIDIIVNQCFNKYNTVKDGKHVHGWPLCAAQLKSRMSGAKDSVTCIRRSENVVTMNPMHYCDPLTDRNVISTLYATSNEKPVSNRSVVVVGARLDTFSMFDGLSPGADSAVSGFVTLLIAAQMLNQLKVSQQPQFVQNNVLFALFNGEAFDYIGSSRIVYDMEKGRFPLANKLSLAKMQPASLALHHISHFVELSQVAPLGDEDSTVYLHTDPVSAGTAEVNQTWLLLVFYCEGTFFSQNGQGCV
;
A
#
# COMPACT_ATOMS: atom_id res chain seq x y z
N MET A 1 -7.20 -19.66 -0.16
CA MET A 1 -5.82 -20.23 -0.22
C MET A 1 -4.85 -19.49 0.70
N PHE A 2 -4.80 -18.15 0.65
CA PHE A 2 -3.87 -17.33 1.45
C PHE A 2 -4.03 -17.45 2.98
N PHE A 3 -5.26 -17.40 3.51
CA PHE A 3 -5.53 -17.40 4.96
C PHE A 3 -5.82 -18.80 5.52
N THR A 4 -5.02 -19.79 5.10
CA THR A 4 -5.18 -21.18 5.53
C THR A 4 -3.87 -21.67 6.15
N ARG A 5 -3.98 -22.41 7.26
CA ARG A 5 -2.82 -23.04 7.89
C ARG A 5 -2.48 -24.35 7.18
N TRP A 6 -1.29 -24.42 6.61
CA TRP A 6 -0.75 -25.62 6.00
C TRP A 6 0.18 -26.36 6.97
N ASN A 7 0.03 -27.68 7.08
CA ASN A 7 0.89 -28.53 7.92
C ASN A 7 2.09 -29.11 7.15
N PHE A 8 2.31 -28.66 5.92
CA PHE A 8 3.44 -29.01 5.08
C PHE A 8 3.97 -27.75 4.38
N PRO A 9 5.27 -27.68 4.06
CA PRO A 9 5.85 -26.54 3.39
C PRO A 9 5.42 -26.48 1.92
N ILE A 10 5.24 -25.26 1.40
CA ILE A 10 4.96 -24.99 0.00
C ILE A 10 6.02 -24.00 -0.49
N PHE A 11 6.68 -24.33 -1.60
CA PHE A 11 7.71 -23.50 -2.20
C PHE A 11 7.33 -23.21 -3.65
N LEU A 12 7.60 -21.99 -4.10
CA LEU A 12 7.56 -21.62 -5.50
C LEU A 12 8.94 -21.86 -6.12
N VAL A 13 8.97 -22.50 -7.27
CA VAL A 13 10.16 -22.60 -8.12
C VAL A 13 9.84 -21.88 -9.41
N ASP A 14 10.50 -20.76 -9.65
CA ASP A 14 10.31 -19.90 -10.81
C ASP A 14 11.38 -20.16 -11.90
N ASN A 15 12.58 -20.55 -11.48
CA ASN A 15 13.69 -20.79 -12.40
C ASN A 15 13.49 -22.07 -13.23
N GLU A 16 13.36 -21.90 -14.55
CA GLU A 16 13.18 -23.00 -15.52
C GLU A 16 14.28 -24.07 -15.42
N THR A 17 15.52 -23.68 -15.14
CA THR A 17 16.64 -24.64 -15.00
C THR A 17 16.45 -25.52 -13.76
N SER A 18 15.97 -24.94 -12.66
CA SER A 18 15.66 -25.71 -11.44
C SER A 18 14.48 -26.66 -11.67
N ILE A 19 13.48 -26.24 -12.44
CA ILE A 19 12.35 -27.08 -12.84
C ILE A 19 12.84 -28.26 -13.69
N ASP A 20 13.70 -28.04 -14.68
CA ASP A 20 14.28 -29.10 -15.51
C ASP A 20 15.05 -30.13 -14.68
N ILE A 21 15.87 -29.67 -13.72
CA ILE A 21 16.62 -30.56 -12.84
C ILE A 21 15.67 -31.45 -12.03
N ILE A 22 14.63 -30.87 -11.43
CA ILE A 22 13.66 -31.60 -10.59
C ILE A 22 12.86 -32.59 -11.44
N VAL A 23 12.34 -32.15 -12.58
CA VAL A 23 11.42 -32.94 -13.41
C VAL A 23 12.18 -33.94 -14.27
N ASN A 24 13.12 -33.49 -15.10
CA ASN A 24 13.76 -34.33 -16.12
C ASN A 24 14.95 -35.12 -15.56
N GLN A 25 15.81 -34.48 -14.77
CA GLN A 25 17.06 -35.10 -14.32
C GLN A 25 16.89 -35.95 -13.05
N CYS A 26 15.85 -35.67 -12.26
CA CYS A 26 15.54 -36.35 -11.00
C CYS A 26 14.30 -37.25 -11.13
N PHE A 27 13.10 -36.68 -11.27
CA PHE A 27 11.86 -37.46 -11.26
C PHE A 27 11.75 -38.42 -12.47
N ASN A 28 11.90 -37.91 -13.68
CA ASN A 28 11.76 -38.71 -14.90
C ASN A 28 12.84 -39.79 -15.02
N LYS A 29 14.04 -39.52 -14.49
CA LYS A 29 15.17 -40.46 -14.55
C LYS A 29 15.05 -41.62 -13.55
N TYR A 30 14.62 -41.36 -12.33
CA TYR A 30 14.68 -42.32 -11.22
C TYR A 30 13.31 -42.80 -10.72
N ASN A 31 12.27 -41.98 -10.83
CA ASN A 31 10.95 -42.27 -10.24
C ASN A 31 9.88 -42.63 -11.27
N THR A 32 10.20 -42.67 -12.57
CA THR A 32 9.27 -43.19 -13.59
C THR A 32 9.17 -44.71 -13.54
N VAL A 33 7.95 -45.20 -13.75
CA VAL A 33 7.67 -46.63 -13.82
C VAL A 33 8.15 -47.15 -15.17
N LYS A 34 9.06 -48.13 -15.18
CA LYS A 34 9.47 -48.85 -16.38
C LYS A 34 8.68 -50.16 -16.49
N ASP A 35 8.10 -50.41 -17.66
CA ASP A 35 7.53 -51.71 -18.08
C ASP A 35 6.40 -52.29 -17.21
N GLY A 36 5.34 -51.52 -16.96
CA GLY A 36 4.06 -52.04 -16.43
C GLY A 36 4.12 -52.68 -15.02
N LYS A 37 5.28 -52.64 -14.36
CA LYS A 37 5.47 -53.12 -12.99
C LYS A 37 5.27 -51.96 -12.04
N HIS A 38 4.34 -52.06 -11.09
CA HIS A 38 4.11 -51.05 -10.03
C HIS A 38 5.28 -50.91 -9.03
N VAL A 39 6.47 -51.41 -9.35
CA VAL A 39 7.64 -51.41 -8.46
C VAL A 39 8.69 -50.48 -9.05
N HIS A 40 8.93 -49.36 -8.38
CA HIS A 40 10.02 -48.46 -8.74
C HIS A 40 11.37 -49.11 -8.45
N GLY A 41 12.29 -49.05 -9.41
CA GLY A 41 13.66 -49.51 -9.23
C GLY A 41 14.43 -48.55 -8.34
N TRP A 42 15.13 -49.06 -7.33
CA TRP A 42 16.10 -48.27 -6.57
C TRP A 42 17.34 -48.00 -7.43
N PRO A 43 17.97 -46.81 -7.35
CA PRO A 43 17.71 -45.71 -6.40
C PRO A 43 16.62 -44.70 -6.82
N LEU A 44 15.90 -44.17 -5.83
CA LEU A 44 14.89 -43.12 -6.02
C LEU A 44 15.47 -41.72 -5.85
N CYS A 45 14.85 -40.75 -6.52
CA CYS A 45 15.09 -39.33 -6.29
C CYS A 45 14.12 -38.77 -5.24
N ALA A 46 14.62 -37.93 -4.33
CA ALA A 46 13.83 -37.30 -3.28
C ALA A 46 14.23 -35.83 -3.11
N ALA A 47 13.28 -35.01 -2.64
CA ALA A 47 13.50 -33.61 -2.31
C ALA A 47 13.28 -33.39 -0.81
N GLN A 48 14.17 -32.60 -0.20
CA GLN A 48 14.02 -32.17 1.19
C GLN A 48 13.73 -30.67 1.24
N LEU A 49 12.56 -30.30 1.73
CA LEU A 49 12.15 -28.92 1.91
C LEU A 49 12.32 -28.52 3.37
N LYS A 50 13.08 -27.45 3.64
CA LYS A 50 13.35 -26.95 4.99
C LYS A 50 12.73 -25.57 5.16
N SER A 51 11.61 -25.50 5.88
CA SER A 51 10.93 -24.24 6.22
C SER A 51 10.37 -24.32 7.66
N ARG A 52 11.27 -24.29 8.63
CA ARG A 52 10.90 -24.34 10.05
C ARG A 52 10.59 -22.92 10.53
N MET A 53 9.32 -22.67 10.86
CA MET A 53 8.89 -21.41 11.47
C MET A 53 8.91 -21.51 13.00
N SER A 54 9.48 -20.50 13.66
CA SER A 54 9.59 -20.43 15.13
C SER A 54 8.31 -19.90 15.80
N GLY A 55 7.58 -19.03 15.10
CA GLY A 55 6.29 -18.51 15.54
C GLY A 55 5.21 -19.58 15.51
N ALA A 56 4.38 -19.66 16.55
CA ALA A 56 3.33 -20.67 16.66
C ALA A 56 2.12 -20.15 17.41
N LYS A 57 0.96 -20.75 17.08
CA LYS A 57 -0.36 -20.55 17.69
C LYS A 57 -1.04 -19.23 17.32
N ASP A 58 -0.67 -18.13 17.96
CA ASP A 58 -1.29 -16.81 17.80
C ASP A 58 -0.29 -15.69 18.15
N SER A 59 -0.54 -14.47 17.67
CA SER A 59 0.37 -13.33 17.84
C SER A 59 0.59 -12.99 19.32
N VAL A 60 -0.45 -13.06 20.17
CA VAL A 60 -0.36 -12.77 21.60
C VAL A 60 0.57 -13.75 22.31
N THR A 61 0.41 -15.05 22.02
CA THR A 61 1.26 -16.12 22.56
C THR A 61 2.68 -15.98 22.05
N CYS A 62 2.85 -15.63 20.77
CA CYS A 62 4.17 -15.49 20.18
C CYS A 62 4.95 -14.31 20.77
N ILE A 63 4.35 -13.10 20.80
CA ILE A 63 4.96 -11.89 21.37
C ILE A 63 5.31 -12.11 22.84
N ARG A 64 4.38 -12.66 23.64
CA ARG A 64 4.64 -12.98 25.05
C ARG A 64 5.82 -13.93 25.25
N ARG A 65 6.05 -14.87 24.32
CA ARG A 65 7.20 -15.77 24.37
C ARG A 65 8.50 -15.07 23.95
N SER A 66 8.45 -14.18 22.98
CA SER A 66 9.59 -13.37 22.54
C SER A 66 10.06 -12.39 23.63
N GLU A 67 9.14 -11.82 24.40
CA GLU A 67 9.43 -10.86 25.49
C GLU A 67 9.88 -11.55 26.79
N ASN A 68 9.79 -12.87 26.86
CA ASN A 68 10.16 -13.60 28.06
C ASN A 68 11.69 -13.80 28.14
N VAL A 69 12.35 -12.91 28.88
CA VAL A 69 13.82 -12.88 29.05
C VAL A 69 14.32 -13.76 30.19
N VAL A 70 13.49 -14.64 30.76
CA VAL A 70 13.85 -15.44 31.96
C VAL A 70 14.91 -16.51 31.66
N THR A 71 15.14 -16.84 30.39
CA THR A 71 16.18 -17.80 29.97
C THR A 71 17.53 -17.11 29.75
N MET A 72 18.63 -17.78 30.10
CA MET A 72 20.00 -17.28 29.89
C MET A 72 20.29 -16.87 28.42
N ASN A 73 19.62 -17.50 27.46
CA ASN A 73 19.66 -17.16 26.04
C ASN A 73 18.22 -16.88 25.54
N PRO A 74 17.72 -15.63 25.66
CA PRO A 74 16.39 -15.29 25.16
C PRO A 74 16.29 -15.51 23.66
N MET A 75 15.19 -16.11 23.21
CA MET A 75 14.93 -16.39 21.80
C MET A 75 13.74 -15.55 21.33
N HIS A 76 13.93 -14.82 20.23
CA HIS A 76 12.86 -14.10 19.55
C HIS A 76 12.11 -15.06 18.61
N TYR A 77 10.78 -15.13 18.72
CA TYR A 77 9.96 -16.10 17.96
C TYR A 77 9.20 -15.47 16.78
N CYS A 78 8.89 -14.19 16.83
CA CYS A 78 8.19 -13.44 15.79
C CYS A 78 8.42 -11.95 15.95
N ASP A 79 8.33 -11.24 14.83
CA ASP A 79 8.41 -9.79 14.75
C ASP A 79 7.04 -9.20 14.40
N PRO A 80 6.70 -7.99 14.88
CA PRO A 80 5.53 -7.28 14.41
C PRO A 80 5.71 -6.91 12.93
N LEU A 81 4.64 -7.06 12.14
CA LEU A 81 4.63 -6.54 10.78
C LEU A 81 4.51 -5.02 10.83
N THR A 82 5.57 -4.32 10.43
CA THR A 82 5.65 -2.86 10.49
C THR A 82 6.50 -2.34 9.35
N ASP A 83 6.16 -1.15 8.87
CA ASP A 83 6.98 -0.38 7.95
C ASP A 83 6.64 1.12 8.07
N ARG A 84 7.09 1.95 7.13
CA ARG A 84 6.92 3.40 7.14
C ARG A 84 6.00 3.87 6.01
N ASN A 85 5.10 4.76 6.38
CA ASN A 85 4.35 5.58 5.43
C ASN A 85 5.25 6.70 4.89
N VAL A 86 5.05 7.09 3.63
CA VAL A 86 5.72 8.24 3.02
C VAL A 86 4.71 9.36 2.88
N ILE A 87 5.04 10.55 3.39
CA ILE A 87 4.17 11.71 3.35
C ILE A 87 4.93 12.93 2.82
N SER A 88 4.25 13.78 2.06
CA SER A 88 4.82 15.03 1.54
C SER A 88 3.73 16.06 1.30
N THR A 89 4.05 17.34 1.48
CA THR A 89 3.11 18.45 1.24
C THR A 89 3.53 19.26 0.02
N LEU A 90 2.58 19.69 -0.81
CA LEU A 90 2.84 20.53 -1.98
C LEU A 90 3.49 21.86 -1.60
N TYR A 91 2.97 22.53 -0.57
CA TYR A 91 3.57 23.73 0.02
C TYR A 91 4.23 23.37 1.34
N ALA A 92 5.45 23.89 1.56
CA ALA A 92 6.20 23.67 2.79
C ALA A 92 5.40 24.20 3.99
N THR A 93 5.26 23.36 5.01
CA THR A 93 4.63 23.72 6.28
C THR A 93 5.69 23.93 7.35
N SER A 94 5.37 24.71 8.39
CA SER A 94 6.26 24.94 9.53
C SER A 94 5.42 24.98 10.80
N ASN A 95 5.95 24.44 11.90
CA ASN A 95 5.35 24.50 13.22
C ASN A 95 5.08 25.94 13.73
N GLU A 96 5.70 26.96 13.15
CA GLU A 96 5.41 28.36 13.52
C GLU A 96 4.05 28.85 12.99
N LYS A 97 3.49 28.20 11.96
CA LYS A 97 2.22 28.61 11.34
C LYS A 97 1.14 27.58 11.64
N PRO A 98 0.05 27.95 12.33
CA PRO A 98 -1.06 27.04 12.55
C PRO A 98 -1.73 26.69 11.22
N VAL A 99 -2.14 25.44 11.09
CA VAL A 99 -2.92 24.96 9.94
C VAL A 99 -4.39 25.33 10.19
N SER A 100 -5.06 25.91 9.20
CA SER A 100 -6.48 26.24 9.32
C SER A 100 -7.36 25.00 9.19
N ASN A 101 -8.54 25.04 9.80
CA ASN A 101 -9.53 23.98 9.66
C ASN A 101 -9.95 23.83 8.20
N ARG A 102 -10.20 22.59 7.75
CA ARG A 102 -10.63 22.29 6.38
C ARG A 102 -9.74 22.93 5.30
N SER A 103 -8.42 22.95 5.50
CA SER A 103 -7.45 23.53 4.55
C SER A 103 -6.54 22.51 3.87
N VAL A 104 -6.59 21.22 4.24
CA VAL A 104 -5.70 20.20 3.70
C VAL A 104 -6.48 19.19 2.88
N VAL A 105 -6.13 19.03 1.60
CA VAL A 105 -6.61 17.94 0.75
C VAL A 105 -5.60 16.81 0.85
N VAL A 106 -6.05 15.62 1.24
CA VAL A 106 -5.19 14.43 1.27
C VAL A 106 -5.39 13.66 -0.03
N VAL A 107 -4.30 13.34 -0.70
CA VAL A 107 -4.29 12.43 -1.85
C VAL A 107 -3.42 11.23 -1.49
N GLY A 108 -4.06 10.08 -1.36
CA GLY A 108 -3.49 8.85 -0.83
C GLY A 108 -3.41 7.74 -1.87
N ALA A 109 -2.42 6.86 -1.75
CA ALA A 109 -2.39 5.58 -2.44
C ALA A 109 -1.72 4.51 -1.56
N ARG A 110 -2.07 3.25 -1.76
CA ARG A 110 -1.36 2.13 -1.11
C ARG A 110 0.00 1.89 -1.76
N LEU A 111 0.98 1.54 -0.94
CA LEU A 111 2.36 1.24 -1.36
C LEU A 111 2.64 -0.26 -1.39
N ASP A 112 1.95 -1.04 -0.56
CA ASP A 112 2.22 -2.44 -0.33
C ASP A 112 1.24 -3.39 -1.03
N THR A 113 1.71 -4.62 -1.23
CA THR A 113 0.93 -5.74 -1.73
C THR A 113 1.42 -7.02 -1.07
N PHE A 114 0.66 -8.09 -1.20
CA PHE A 114 1.02 -9.39 -0.67
C PHE A 114 0.80 -10.48 -1.70
N SER A 115 1.50 -11.58 -1.54
CA SER A 115 1.28 -12.80 -2.29
C SER A 115 1.37 -14.02 -1.36
N MET A 116 1.28 -15.22 -1.94
CA MET A 116 1.34 -16.46 -1.20
C MET A 116 2.78 -16.82 -0.84
N PHE A 117 3.74 -16.29 -1.60
CA PHE A 117 5.15 -16.61 -1.48
C PHE A 117 5.91 -15.37 -1.03
N ASP A 118 6.59 -15.51 0.09
CA ASP A 118 7.40 -14.43 0.66
C ASP A 118 8.45 -13.93 -0.34
N GLY A 119 8.68 -12.63 -0.35
CA GLY A 119 9.61 -11.96 -1.27
C GLY A 119 9.13 -11.76 -2.71
N LEU A 120 7.95 -12.27 -3.10
CA LEU A 120 7.42 -12.10 -4.45
C LEU A 120 6.02 -11.49 -4.45
N SER A 121 5.92 -10.17 -4.47
CA SER A 121 4.63 -9.44 -4.48
C SER A 121 4.63 -8.39 -5.59
N PRO A 122 4.39 -8.78 -6.86
CA PRO A 122 4.58 -7.89 -8.02
C PRO A 122 3.59 -6.73 -8.08
N GLY A 123 2.35 -6.95 -7.65
CA GLY A 123 1.47 -5.86 -7.25
C GLY A 123 1.13 -4.80 -8.31
N ALA A 124 1.20 -5.15 -9.60
CA ALA A 124 1.20 -4.19 -10.71
C ALA A 124 -0.03 -3.25 -10.70
N ASP A 125 -1.23 -3.81 -10.78
CA ASP A 125 -2.43 -2.98 -10.70
C ASP A 125 -2.88 -2.74 -9.26
N SER A 126 -2.55 -3.63 -8.34
CA SER A 126 -2.98 -3.44 -6.96
C SER A 126 -2.34 -2.19 -6.35
N ALA A 127 -1.01 -2.11 -6.26
CA ALA A 127 -0.35 -0.95 -5.65
C ALA A 127 0.33 -0.03 -6.69
N VAL A 128 1.06 -0.61 -7.66
CA VAL A 128 1.96 0.18 -8.52
C VAL A 128 1.19 1.20 -9.35
N SER A 129 0.07 0.82 -9.95
CA SER A 129 -0.75 1.76 -10.73
C SER A 129 -1.18 2.98 -9.92
N GLY A 130 -1.64 2.77 -8.67
CA GLY A 130 -2.07 3.82 -7.76
C GLY A 130 -0.95 4.77 -7.35
N PHE A 131 0.14 4.25 -6.75
CA PHE A 131 1.20 5.13 -6.23
C PHE A 131 2.00 5.81 -7.36
N VAL A 132 2.20 5.16 -8.51
CA VAL A 132 2.88 5.80 -9.65
C VAL A 132 2.04 6.96 -10.17
N THR A 133 0.73 6.78 -10.28
CA THR A 133 -0.18 7.86 -10.68
C THR A 133 -0.13 9.02 -9.70
N LEU A 134 -0.08 8.74 -8.40
CA LEU A 134 0.07 9.76 -7.37
C LEU A 134 1.39 10.53 -7.47
N LEU A 135 2.50 9.83 -7.74
CA LEU A 135 3.81 10.47 -7.93
C LEU A 135 3.82 11.38 -9.16
N ILE A 136 3.22 10.93 -10.26
CA ILE A 136 3.06 11.74 -11.48
C ILE A 136 2.21 12.98 -11.20
N ALA A 137 1.05 12.81 -10.53
CA ALA A 137 0.19 13.92 -10.15
C ALA A 137 0.91 14.93 -9.24
N ALA A 138 1.67 14.44 -8.25
CA ALA A 138 2.48 15.29 -7.38
C ALA A 138 3.54 16.07 -8.15
N GLN A 139 4.21 15.43 -9.11
CA GLN A 139 5.20 16.08 -9.98
C GLN A 139 4.55 17.16 -10.86
N MET A 140 3.41 16.87 -11.49
CA MET A 140 2.67 17.82 -12.33
C MET A 140 2.19 19.03 -11.51
N LEU A 141 1.61 18.80 -10.34
CA LEU A 141 1.18 19.87 -9.44
C LEU A 141 2.36 20.75 -8.98
N ASN A 142 3.53 20.16 -8.72
CA ASN A 142 4.72 20.93 -8.39
C ASN A 142 5.21 21.79 -9.57
N GLN A 143 5.15 21.29 -10.80
CA GLN A 143 5.48 22.07 -12.00
C GLN A 143 4.53 23.25 -12.18
N LEU A 144 3.21 23.03 -12.04
CA LEU A 144 2.20 24.08 -12.12
C LEU A 144 2.39 25.15 -11.06
N LYS A 145 2.70 24.74 -9.82
CA LYS A 145 3.05 25.65 -8.72
C LYS A 145 4.21 26.58 -9.08
N VAL A 146 5.27 26.04 -9.71
CA VAL A 146 6.45 26.83 -10.13
C VAL A 146 6.10 27.78 -11.27
N SER A 147 5.30 27.34 -12.24
CA SER A 147 4.98 28.12 -13.44
C SER A 147 3.95 29.22 -13.22
N GLN A 148 2.91 28.98 -12.43
CA GLN A 148 1.75 29.89 -12.35
C GLN A 148 1.74 30.80 -11.13
N GLN A 149 2.67 30.61 -10.16
CA GLN A 149 2.62 31.24 -8.82
C GLN A 149 1.18 31.47 -8.33
N PRO A 150 0.33 30.41 -8.32
CA PRO A 150 -1.10 30.61 -8.19
C PRO A 150 -1.44 31.33 -6.88
N GLN A 151 -2.34 32.31 -6.94
CA GLN A 151 -2.96 32.96 -5.77
C GLN A 151 -3.84 32.00 -4.94
N PHE A 152 -3.99 30.75 -5.39
CA PHE A 152 -4.68 29.68 -4.67
C PHE A 152 -3.86 29.22 -3.46
N VAL A 153 -3.84 30.05 -2.41
CA VAL A 153 -3.11 29.80 -1.15
C VAL A 153 -4.09 29.56 0.01
N GLN A 154 -5.25 28.97 -0.26
CA GLN A 154 -6.17 28.61 0.82
C GLN A 154 -6.00 27.16 1.27
N ASN A 155 -5.73 26.23 0.34
CA ASN A 155 -5.65 24.81 0.64
C ASN A 155 -4.28 24.22 0.25
N ASN A 156 -3.70 23.41 1.14
CA ASN A 156 -2.49 22.65 0.87
C ASN A 156 -2.86 21.21 0.47
N VAL A 157 -1.99 20.56 -0.30
CA VAL A 157 -2.16 19.15 -0.67
C VAL A 157 -1.14 18.31 0.10
N LEU A 158 -1.63 17.29 0.79
CA LEU A 158 -0.84 16.25 1.45
C LEU A 158 -0.88 14.98 0.60
N PHE A 159 0.25 14.62 0.03
CA PHE A 159 0.46 13.34 -0.63
C PHE A 159 0.85 12.29 0.41
N ALA A 160 0.18 11.14 0.40
CA ALA A 160 0.44 10.05 1.33
C ALA A 160 0.54 8.71 0.59
N LEU A 161 1.62 7.98 0.85
CA LEU A 161 1.77 6.57 0.48
C LEU A 161 1.70 5.73 1.74
N PHE A 162 0.66 4.91 1.83
CA PHE A 162 0.37 4.09 2.99
C PHE A 162 0.96 2.70 2.81
N ASN A 163 1.69 2.23 3.82
CA ASN A 163 2.32 0.91 3.82
C ASN A 163 1.69 0.05 4.91
N GLY A 164 1.39 -1.20 4.58
CA GLY A 164 0.65 -2.15 5.42
C GLY A 164 -0.87 -2.09 5.21
N GLU A 165 -1.34 -1.53 4.08
CA GLU A 165 -2.76 -1.51 3.74
C GLU A 165 -3.29 -2.90 3.36
N ALA A 166 -2.43 -3.80 2.86
CA ALA A 166 -2.78 -5.17 2.57
C ALA A 166 -3.09 -6.01 3.82
N PHE A 167 -2.70 -5.54 5.01
CA PHE A 167 -2.82 -6.27 6.27
C PHE A 167 -3.58 -5.44 7.31
N ASP A 168 -4.90 -5.28 7.11
CA ASP A 168 -5.80 -4.54 8.03
C ASP A 168 -5.40 -3.07 8.27
N TYR A 169 -5.01 -2.36 7.21
CA TYR A 169 -4.81 -0.90 7.24
C TYR A 169 -3.79 -0.43 8.28
N ILE A 170 -2.67 -1.15 8.46
CA ILE A 170 -1.64 -0.83 9.47
C ILE A 170 -1.13 0.61 9.30
N GLY A 171 -0.87 1.04 8.07
CA GLY A 171 -0.28 2.33 7.75
C GLY A 171 -1.22 3.49 8.00
N SER A 172 -2.40 3.46 7.37
CA SER A 172 -3.41 4.52 7.45
C SER A 172 -4.00 4.63 8.87
N SER A 173 -4.29 3.51 9.54
CA SER A 173 -4.76 3.52 10.93
C SER A 173 -3.77 4.16 11.89
N ARG A 174 -2.46 3.92 11.68
CA ARG A 174 -1.41 4.55 12.49
C ARG A 174 -1.37 6.07 12.30
N ILE A 175 -1.55 6.55 11.06
CA ILE A 175 -1.60 7.99 10.77
C ILE A 175 -2.79 8.64 11.47
N VAL A 176 -3.99 8.03 11.36
CA VAL A 176 -5.19 8.54 12.03
C VAL A 176 -4.98 8.58 13.55
N TYR A 177 -4.44 7.52 14.13
CA TYR A 177 -4.10 7.48 15.56
C TYR A 177 -3.15 8.61 15.95
N ASP A 178 -2.09 8.85 15.18
CA ASP A 178 -1.14 9.93 15.48
C ASP A 178 -1.76 11.33 15.30
N MET A 179 -2.67 11.52 14.35
CA MET A 179 -3.44 12.77 14.20
C MET A 179 -4.37 13.01 15.39
N GLU A 180 -5.07 11.99 15.87
CA GLU A 180 -5.94 12.09 17.06
C GLU A 180 -5.15 12.41 18.33
N LYS A 181 -3.92 11.87 18.45
CA LYS A 181 -3.03 12.15 19.57
C LYS A 181 -2.23 13.44 19.42
N GLY A 182 -2.39 14.18 18.33
CA GLY A 182 -1.65 15.42 18.06
C GLY A 182 -0.14 15.20 17.89
N ARG A 183 0.25 14.03 17.37
CA ARG A 183 1.64 13.61 17.15
C ARG A 183 2.00 13.47 15.68
N PHE A 184 1.08 13.79 14.78
CA PHE A 184 1.30 13.74 13.35
C PHE A 184 1.62 15.13 12.78
N PRO A 185 2.57 15.24 11.83
CA PRO A 185 3.59 14.25 11.52
C PRO A 185 4.58 14.03 12.68
N LEU A 186 5.20 12.85 12.74
CA LEU A 186 6.16 12.52 13.80
C LEU A 186 7.35 13.48 13.78
N ALA A 187 7.50 14.26 14.85
CA ALA A 187 8.58 15.23 14.97
C ALA A 187 9.94 14.53 15.08
N ASN A 188 10.87 14.87 14.18
CA ASN A 188 12.26 14.45 14.33
C ASN A 188 12.92 15.30 15.43
N LYS A 189 13.26 14.66 16.56
CA LYS A 189 13.92 15.30 17.71
C LYS A 189 15.28 15.95 17.36
N LEU A 190 15.89 15.53 16.25
CA LEU A 190 17.18 16.06 15.78
C LEU A 190 17.04 17.26 14.84
N SER A 191 15.83 17.57 14.36
CA SER A 191 15.58 18.72 13.47
C SER A 191 15.28 19.98 14.29
N LEU A 192 15.78 21.14 13.83
CA LEU A 192 15.42 22.43 14.44
C LEU A 192 13.90 22.60 14.43
N ALA A 193 13.33 23.08 15.54
CA ALA A 193 11.89 23.25 15.70
C ALA A 193 11.21 24.03 14.55
N LYS A 194 11.94 24.96 13.92
CA LYS A 194 11.46 25.76 12.77
C LYS A 194 11.39 24.99 11.44
N MET A 195 12.18 23.93 11.31
CA MET A 195 12.20 23.03 10.14
C MET A 195 11.23 21.85 10.29
N GLN A 196 10.57 21.73 11.44
CA GLN A 196 9.57 20.70 11.62
C GLN A 196 8.28 21.09 10.90
N PRO A 197 7.68 20.16 10.14
CA PRO A 197 6.38 20.38 9.48
C PRO A 197 5.30 20.65 10.51
N ALA A 198 4.29 21.43 10.12
CA ALA A 198 3.18 21.80 11.00
C ALA A 198 2.41 20.56 11.49
N SER A 199 1.98 20.58 12.76
CA SER A 199 1.13 19.51 13.29
C SER A 199 -0.22 19.48 12.57
N LEU A 200 -0.62 18.28 12.16
CA LEU A 200 -1.83 18.01 11.41
C LEU A 200 -2.78 17.12 12.22
N ALA A 201 -4.03 17.55 12.30
CA ALA A 201 -5.13 16.86 12.98
C ALA A 201 -6.27 16.61 11.98
N LEU A 202 -7.19 15.71 12.34
CA LEU A 202 -8.29 15.30 11.44
C LEU A 202 -9.17 16.47 10.97
N HIS A 203 -9.40 17.47 11.81
CA HIS A 203 -10.24 18.62 11.45
C HIS A 203 -9.59 19.60 10.45
N HIS A 204 -8.29 19.48 10.21
CA HIS A 204 -7.61 20.25 9.16
C HIS A 204 -7.89 19.67 7.76
N ILE A 205 -8.29 18.39 7.67
CA ILE A 205 -8.57 17.72 6.40
C ILE A 205 -9.91 18.21 5.84
N SER A 206 -9.91 18.71 4.61
CA SER A 206 -11.12 19.10 3.89
C SER A 206 -11.66 17.96 3.02
N HIS A 207 -10.78 17.30 2.27
CA HIS A 207 -11.10 16.26 1.31
C HIS A 207 -10.06 15.14 1.37
N PHE A 208 -10.49 13.93 1.03
CA PHE A 208 -9.64 12.75 0.95
C PHE A 208 -9.89 12.06 -0.39
N VAL A 209 -8.84 11.90 -1.19
CA VAL A 209 -8.88 11.24 -2.49
C VAL A 209 -7.93 10.06 -2.43
N GLU A 210 -8.43 8.86 -2.73
CA GLU A 210 -7.63 7.64 -2.78
C GLU A 210 -7.51 7.13 -4.21
N LEU A 211 -6.28 6.81 -4.61
CA LEU A 211 -5.96 6.19 -5.89
C LEU A 211 -5.73 4.69 -5.68
N SER A 212 -6.56 3.86 -6.32
CA SER A 212 -6.47 2.40 -6.25
C SER A 212 -6.87 1.79 -7.58
N GLN A 213 -6.04 0.87 -8.11
CA GLN A 213 -6.31 0.11 -9.34
C GLN A 213 -6.72 0.98 -10.53
N VAL A 214 -5.84 1.92 -10.87
CA VAL A 214 -6.08 2.92 -11.93
C VAL A 214 -5.39 2.56 -13.25
N ALA A 215 -4.87 1.34 -13.40
CA ALA A 215 -4.27 0.92 -14.65
C ALA A 215 -5.35 0.76 -15.74
N PRO A 216 -5.10 1.23 -16.98
CA PRO A 216 -6.05 1.03 -18.07
C PRO A 216 -6.08 -0.45 -18.47
N LEU A 217 -7.23 -1.09 -18.30
CA LEU A 217 -7.47 -2.48 -18.66
C LEU A 217 -7.90 -2.61 -20.13
N GLY A 218 -7.00 -2.26 -21.06
CA GLY A 218 -7.06 -2.68 -22.47
C GLY A 218 -8.26 -2.26 -23.35
N ASP A 219 -9.32 -1.65 -22.81
CA ASP A 219 -10.46 -1.13 -23.59
C ASP A 219 -10.14 0.24 -24.21
N GLU A 220 -10.71 0.51 -25.39
CA GLU A 220 -10.56 1.80 -26.09
C GLU A 220 -11.16 2.97 -25.30
N ASP A 221 -12.15 2.70 -24.44
CA ASP A 221 -12.71 3.65 -23.49
C ASP A 221 -12.11 3.41 -22.09
N SER A 222 -11.06 4.17 -21.76
CA SER A 222 -10.44 4.16 -20.43
C SER A 222 -11.36 4.82 -19.38
N THR A 223 -12.40 4.11 -18.96
CA THR A 223 -13.33 4.59 -17.92
C THR A 223 -12.68 4.54 -16.54
N VAL A 224 -12.68 5.66 -15.82
CA VAL A 224 -12.28 5.73 -14.41
C VAL A 224 -13.52 5.77 -13.54
N TYR A 225 -13.57 4.89 -12.53
CA TYR A 225 -14.66 4.85 -11.57
C TYR A 225 -14.29 5.66 -10.33
N LEU A 226 -15.27 6.43 -9.84
CA LEU A 226 -15.15 7.12 -8.57
C LEU A 226 -16.13 6.51 -7.57
N HIS A 227 -15.60 6.11 -6.41
CA HIS A 227 -16.39 5.52 -5.34
C HIS A 227 -16.54 6.50 -4.18
N THR A 228 -17.72 6.53 -3.57
CA THR A 228 -18.02 7.35 -2.40
C THR A 228 -18.68 6.52 -1.32
N ASP A 229 -18.53 6.94 -0.06
CA ASP A 229 -19.21 6.31 1.06
C ASP A 229 -20.70 6.70 1.09
N PRO A 230 -21.64 5.75 0.99
CA PRO A 230 -23.07 6.02 1.04
C PRO A 230 -23.53 6.68 2.34
N VAL A 231 -22.86 6.39 3.47
CA VAL A 231 -23.23 6.97 4.77
C VAL A 231 -22.89 8.46 4.79
N SER A 232 -21.67 8.81 4.39
CA SER A 232 -21.25 10.21 4.27
C SER A 232 -22.05 10.97 3.20
N ALA A 233 -22.32 10.34 2.05
CA ALA A 233 -23.09 10.95 0.95
C ALA A 233 -24.58 11.18 1.29
N GLY A 234 -25.11 10.54 2.32
CA GLY A 234 -26.46 10.84 2.83
C GLY A 234 -26.60 12.26 3.39
N THR A 235 -25.49 12.93 3.68
CA THR A 235 -25.46 14.31 4.18
C THR A 235 -25.54 15.29 3.01
N ALA A 236 -26.45 16.26 3.07
CA ALA A 236 -26.72 17.18 1.96
C ALA A 236 -25.47 18.00 1.52
N GLU A 237 -24.65 18.43 2.48
CA GLU A 237 -23.42 19.20 2.18
C GLU A 237 -22.39 18.37 1.42
N VAL A 238 -22.23 17.09 1.79
CA VAL A 238 -21.28 16.17 1.14
C VAL A 238 -21.78 15.84 -0.26
N ASN A 239 -23.07 15.60 -0.44
CA ASN A 239 -23.66 15.30 -1.74
C ASN A 239 -23.53 16.46 -2.74
N GLN A 240 -23.72 17.71 -2.29
CA GLN A 240 -23.50 18.87 -3.16
C GLN A 240 -22.03 19.01 -3.59
N THR A 241 -21.09 18.83 -2.65
CA THR A 241 -19.65 18.87 -2.94
C THR A 241 -19.26 17.79 -3.95
N TRP A 242 -19.82 16.60 -3.80
CA TRP A 242 -19.64 15.48 -4.72
C TRP A 242 -20.13 15.79 -6.14
N LEU A 243 -21.37 16.28 -6.28
CA LEU A 243 -21.94 16.63 -7.58
C LEU A 243 -21.11 17.69 -8.32
N LEU A 244 -20.58 18.67 -7.58
CA LEU A 244 -19.67 19.67 -8.15
C LEU A 244 -18.37 19.04 -8.66
N LEU A 245 -17.75 18.14 -7.89
CA LEU A 245 -16.53 17.44 -8.30
C LEU A 245 -16.72 16.63 -9.59
N VAL A 246 -17.82 15.87 -9.68
CA VAL A 246 -18.17 15.11 -10.89
C VAL A 246 -18.34 16.05 -12.09
N PHE A 247 -19.07 17.16 -11.90
CA PHE A 247 -19.29 18.15 -12.95
C PHE A 247 -17.98 18.77 -13.47
N TYR A 248 -17.02 19.07 -12.58
CA TYR A 248 -15.71 19.58 -12.98
C TYR A 248 -14.87 18.54 -13.73
N CYS A 249 -14.95 17.26 -13.34
CA CYS A 249 -14.27 16.17 -14.05
C CYS A 249 -14.85 15.95 -15.47
N GLU A 250 -16.17 16.00 -15.62
CA GLU A 250 -16.82 15.88 -16.94
C GLU A 250 -16.56 17.12 -17.82
N GLY A 251 -16.58 18.31 -17.24
CA GLY A 251 -16.34 19.57 -17.96
C GLY A 251 -14.91 19.78 -18.43
N THR A 252 -13.92 19.15 -17.79
CA THR A 252 -12.49 19.28 -18.17
C THR A 252 -12.05 18.29 -19.25
N PHE A 253 -12.75 17.17 -19.43
CA PHE A 253 -12.49 16.24 -20.55
C PHE A 253 -13.03 16.75 -21.90
N PHE A 254 -13.97 17.70 -21.91
CA PHE A 254 -14.56 18.27 -23.14
C PHE A 254 -13.87 19.55 -23.67
N SER A 255 -12.86 20.09 -22.98
CA SER A 255 -12.16 21.30 -23.45
C SER A 255 -10.99 20.99 -24.41
N GLN A 256 -11.24 20.21 -25.47
CA GLN A 256 -10.48 20.28 -26.72
C GLN A 256 -11.45 20.43 -27.90
N ASN A 257 -12.25 21.49 -27.89
CA ASN A 257 -12.57 22.31 -29.06
C ASN A 257 -13.52 23.41 -28.59
N GLY A 258 -13.13 24.66 -28.81
CA GLY A 258 -13.82 25.81 -28.25
C GLY A 258 -15.30 25.84 -28.62
N GLN A 259 -16.16 25.89 -27.61
CA GLN A 259 -17.33 26.77 -27.51
C GLN A 259 -18.07 26.52 -26.20
N GLY A 260 -18.05 27.54 -25.33
CA GLY A 260 -19.16 27.93 -24.45
C GLY A 260 -19.48 27.08 -23.21
N CYS A 261 -19.40 27.72 -22.05
CA CYS A 261 -20.58 27.93 -21.20
C CYS A 261 -20.43 29.27 -20.46
N VAL A 262 -21.56 29.98 -20.36
CA VAL A 262 -21.75 31.29 -19.71
C VAL A 262 -21.53 31.20 -18.21
#